data_AF-A0A1Q4D5R9-F1
#
_entry.id   AF-A0A1Q4D5R9-F1
#
_cell.length_a   1.000
_cell.length_b   1.000
_cell.length_c   1.000
_cell.angle_alpha   90.00
_cell.angle_beta   90.00
_cell.angle_gamma   90.00
#
_symmetry.space_group_name_H-M   'P 1'
#
loop_
_entity.id
_entity.type
_entity.pdbx_description
1 polymer ?
#
loop_
_entity_poly.entity_id
_entity_poly.type
_entity_poly.pdbx_seq_one_letter_code
_entity_poly.pdbx_strand_id
1 'polypeptide(L)'
;MRRCSRTGCTELAVATLTYVYADSTAVVGPLATQAEPHSYDLCNRHAHRLTAPRGWEVVRFEGEFAPPQHSSDDLTALAEAVREAGRVDRVVEVAPVASTGRRGHLRVLPGPTED
;
A
#
# COMPACT_ATOMS: atom_id res chain seq x y z
N MET A 1 -4.43 7.85 -7.93
CA MET A 1 -4.58 8.20 -6.50
C MET A 1 -5.87 8.99 -6.35
N ARG A 2 -6.75 8.65 -5.40
CA ARG A 2 -8.05 9.32 -5.24
C ARG A 2 -7.91 10.56 -4.36
N ARG A 3 -8.66 11.62 -4.69
CA ARG A 3 -8.67 12.90 -3.96
C ARG A 3 -9.93 13.02 -3.13
N CYS A 4 -9.87 13.87 -2.11
CA CYS A 4 -11.04 14.19 -1.30
C CYS A 4 -12.16 14.81 -2.17
N SER A 5 -13.39 14.32 -2.01
CA SER A 5 -14.60 14.79 -2.70
C SER A 5 -15.08 16.16 -2.25
N ARG A 6 -14.52 16.72 -1.16
CA ARG A 6 -14.90 18.06 -0.68
C ARG A 6 -14.42 19.12 -1.68
N THR A 7 -15.33 19.97 -2.15
CA THR A 7 -15.03 21.04 -3.10
C THR A 7 -13.86 21.91 -2.63
N GLY A 8 -12.87 22.10 -3.50
CA GLY A 8 -11.66 22.89 -3.22
C GLY A 8 -10.59 22.16 -2.39
N CYS A 9 -10.84 20.93 -1.94
CA CYS A 9 -9.83 20.13 -1.27
C CYS A 9 -8.95 19.39 -2.29
N THR A 10 -7.63 19.53 -2.17
CA THR A 10 -6.67 18.85 -3.04
C THR A 10 -5.98 17.65 -2.38
N GLU A 11 -6.24 17.42 -1.08
CA GLU A 11 -5.65 16.33 -0.29
C GLU A 11 -6.08 14.95 -0.78
N LEU A 12 -5.22 13.95 -0.54
CA LEU A 12 -5.51 12.56 -0.85
C LEU A 12 -6.59 12.01 0.07
N ALA A 13 -7.45 11.17 -0.49
CA ALA A 13 -8.45 10.46 0.29
C ALA A 13 -7.82 9.30 1.06
N VAL A 14 -8.29 9.10 2.28
CA VAL A 14 -7.87 8.03 3.20
C VAL A 14 -9.07 7.33 3.85
N ALA A 15 -10.28 7.88 3.70
CA ALA A 15 -11.52 7.33 4.21
C ALA A 15 -12.60 7.36 3.13
N THR A 16 -13.60 6.49 3.24
CA THR A 16 -14.81 6.53 2.41
C THR A 16 -16.03 6.75 3.31
N LEU A 17 -16.89 7.68 2.91
CA LEU A 17 -18.16 8.03 3.54
C LEU A 17 -19.31 7.46 2.73
N THR A 18 -20.22 6.78 3.41
CA THR A 18 -21.49 6.31 2.86
C THR A 18 -22.66 6.78 3.73
N TYR A 19 -23.74 7.23 3.09
CA TYR A 19 -25.00 7.55 3.75
C TYR A 19 -25.98 6.40 3.61
N VAL A 20 -26.41 5.84 4.73
CA VAL A 20 -27.47 4.81 4.80
C VAL A 20 -28.76 5.51 5.19
N TYR A 21 -29.51 5.96 4.18
CA TYR A 21 -30.70 6.79 4.38
C TYR A 21 -31.82 6.09 5.15
N ALA A 22 -32.01 4.78 4.92
CA ALA A 22 -33.04 4.00 5.61
C ALA A 22 -32.86 4.02 7.13
N ASP A 23 -31.61 4.01 7.58
CA ASP A 23 -31.24 3.96 9.00
C ASP A 23 -30.88 5.34 9.55
N SER A 24 -30.89 6.39 8.71
CA SER A 24 -30.39 7.73 9.05
C SER A 24 -28.96 7.69 9.61
N THR A 25 -28.07 6.96 8.94
CA THR A 25 -26.69 6.76 9.40
C THR A 25 -25.67 7.26 8.38
N ALA A 26 -24.62 7.93 8.85
CA ALA A 26 -23.43 8.27 8.08
C ALA A 26 -22.26 7.41 8.56
N VAL A 27 -21.75 6.54 7.69
CA VAL A 27 -20.64 5.63 8.01
C VAL A 27 -19.36 6.16 7.38
N VAL A 28 -18.34 6.38 8.21
CA VAL A 28 -16.98 6.75 7.77
C VAL A 28 -16.05 5.58 8.05
N GLY A 29 -15.71 4.87 6.98
CA GLY A 29 -14.81 3.71 7.03
C GLY A 29 -13.45 3.98 6.37
N PRO A 30 -12.53 2.99 6.42
CA PRO A 30 -11.29 3.01 5.64
C PRO A 30 -11.56 3.27 4.15
N LEU A 31 -10.58 3.82 3.44
CA LEU A 31 -10.69 4.04 2.01
C LEU A 31 -11.04 2.74 1.29
N ALA A 32 -12.20 2.67 0.65
CA ALA A 32 -12.66 1.50 -0.08
C ALA A 32 -11.63 1.10 -1.14
N THR A 33 -11.32 -0.18 -1.35
CA THR A 33 -10.26 -0.60 -2.29
C THR A 33 -10.51 -0.13 -3.73
N GLN A 34 -11.78 -0.01 -4.10
CA GLN A 34 -12.24 0.51 -5.39
C GLN A 34 -13.16 1.71 -5.18
N ALA A 35 -13.37 2.50 -6.23
CA ALA A 35 -14.31 3.62 -6.17
C ALA A 35 -15.74 3.07 -6.28
N GLU A 36 -16.51 3.21 -5.20
CA GLU A 36 -17.89 2.72 -5.14
C GLU A 36 -18.88 3.81 -5.59
N PRO A 37 -19.90 3.46 -6.40
CA PRO A 37 -21.02 4.34 -6.66
C PRO A 37 -21.68 4.80 -5.37
N HIS A 38 -22.13 6.06 -5.32
CA HIS A 38 -22.83 6.66 -4.16
C HIS A 38 -22.02 6.77 -2.86
N SER A 39 -20.69 6.67 -2.95
CA SER A 39 -19.76 6.93 -1.85
C SER A 39 -18.98 8.23 -2.05
N TYR A 40 -18.42 8.76 -0.97
CA TYR A 40 -17.58 9.96 -0.98
C TYR A 40 -16.23 9.69 -0.34
N ASP A 41 -15.16 9.98 -1.05
CA ASP A 41 -13.81 9.78 -0.56
C ASP A 41 -13.32 11.03 0.20
N LEU A 42 -12.84 10.88 1.44
CA LEU A 42 -12.48 11.98 2.32
C LEU A 42 -11.00 11.91 2.72
N CYS A 43 -10.34 13.07 2.79
CA CYS A 43 -9.04 13.17 3.43
C CYS A 43 -9.18 13.08 4.96
N ASN A 44 -8.07 12.87 5.66
CA ASN A 44 -8.05 12.70 7.12
C ASN A 44 -8.80 13.83 7.86
N ARG A 45 -8.50 15.09 7.49
CA ARG A 45 -9.16 16.26 8.07
C ARG A 45 -10.67 16.26 7.87
N HIS A 46 -11.14 15.96 6.66
CA HIS A 46 -12.56 15.98 6.34
C HIS A 46 -13.31 14.76 6.89
N ALA A 47 -12.66 13.62 6.98
CA ALA A 47 -13.20 12.45 7.68
C ALA A 47 -13.51 12.81 9.13
N HIS A 48 -12.54 13.37 9.87
CA HIS A 48 -12.73 13.75 11.28
C HIS A 48 -13.74 14.88 11.50
N ARG A 49 -13.76 15.89 10.64
CA ARG A 49 -14.66 17.05 10.77
C ARG A 49 -16.06 16.83 10.22
N LEU A 50 -16.32 15.69 9.57
CA LEU A 50 -17.63 15.38 9.02
C LEU A 50 -18.70 15.42 10.12
N THR A 51 -19.79 16.12 9.85
CA THR A 51 -21.00 16.11 10.67
C THR A 51 -22.14 15.54 9.83
N ALA A 52 -22.97 14.68 10.44
CA ALA A 52 -24.16 14.18 9.79
C ALA A 52 -25.35 15.16 9.92
N PRO A 53 -26.42 14.98 9.13
CA PRO A 53 -27.66 15.70 9.32
C PRO A 53 -28.23 15.55 10.74
N ARG A 54 -29.14 16.45 11.13
CA ARG A 54 -29.76 16.39 12.45
C ARG A 54 -30.56 15.10 12.60
N GLY A 55 -30.40 14.43 13.75
CA GLY A 55 -31.05 13.15 14.04
C GLY A 55 -30.40 11.93 13.39
N TRP A 56 -29.29 12.11 12.66
CA TRP A 56 -28.54 11.00 12.09
C TRP A 56 -27.42 10.53 13.01
N GLU A 57 -27.15 9.23 12.99
CA GLU A 57 -26.02 8.62 13.67
C GLU A 57 -24.74 8.71 12.81
N VAL A 58 -23.59 8.93 13.45
CA VAL A 58 -22.28 8.86 12.79
C VAL A 58 -21.51 7.67 13.32
N VAL A 59 -21.24 6.69 12.45
CA VAL A 59 -20.40 5.54 12.77
C VAL A 59 -19.02 5.76 12.17
N ARG A 60 -17.98 5.64 12.99
CA ARG A 60 -16.59 5.87 12.58
C ARG A 60 -15.77 4.63 12.85
N PHE A 61 -14.91 4.29 11.90
CA PHE A 61 -13.83 3.35 12.15
C PHE A 61 -12.86 3.93 13.19
N GLU A 62 -12.56 3.18 14.25
CA GLU A 62 -11.71 3.62 15.37
C GLU A 62 -10.20 3.49 15.09
N GLY A 63 -9.81 2.91 13.96
CA GLY A 63 -8.40 2.78 13.56
C GLY A 63 -7.88 3.95 12.71
N GLU A 64 -6.57 4.01 12.56
CA GLU A 64 -5.91 5.02 11.73
C GLU A 64 -6.20 4.75 10.24
N PHE A 65 -6.58 5.78 9.48
CA PHE A 65 -6.75 5.68 8.02
C PHE A 65 -5.43 5.54 7.24
N ALA A 66 -4.32 5.37 7.95
CA ALA A 66 -3.01 5.18 7.36
C ALA A 66 -2.83 3.71 6.93
N PRO A 67 -2.14 3.45 5.81
CA PRO A 67 -1.64 2.11 5.56
C PRO A 67 -0.79 1.66 6.75
N PRO A 68 -0.86 0.38 7.16
CA PRO A 68 -0.05 -0.12 8.26
C PRO A 68 1.41 0.16 7.95
N GLN A 69 2.07 0.89 8.83
CA GLN A 69 3.50 1.14 8.68
C GLN A 69 4.23 -0.13 9.10
N HIS A 70 4.89 -0.79 8.14
CA HIS A 70 5.75 -1.93 8.45
C HIS A 70 6.98 -1.44 9.21
N SER A 71 7.31 -2.10 10.31
CA SER A 71 8.50 -1.76 11.06
C SER A 71 9.76 -2.16 10.27
N SER A 72 10.91 -1.54 10.56
CA SER A 72 12.18 -1.95 9.95
C SER A 72 12.54 -3.41 10.27
N ASP A 73 12.05 -3.93 11.40
CA ASP A 73 12.26 -5.31 11.81
C ASP A 73 11.47 -6.27 10.89
N ASP A 74 10.20 -5.98 10.61
CA ASP A 74 9.36 -6.76 9.69
C ASP A 74 10.00 -6.87 8.30
N LEU A 75 10.56 -5.75 7.81
CA LEU A 75 11.24 -5.73 6.51
C LEU A 75 12.53 -6.56 6.51
N THR A 76 13.26 -6.56 7.63
CA THR A 76 14.45 -7.39 7.81
C THR A 76 14.10 -8.87 7.85
N ALA A 77 13.07 -9.23 8.64
CA ALA A 77 12.58 -10.60 8.77
C ALA A 77 12.11 -11.17 7.41
N LEU A 78 11.38 -10.37 6.62
CA LEU A 78 10.99 -10.77 5.27
C LEU A 78 12.19 -10.97 4.34
N ALA A 79 13.20 -10.09 4.40
CA ALA A 79 14.40 -10.23 3.59
C ALA A 79 15.20 -11.50 3.94
N GLU A 80 15.23 -11.88 5.22
CA GLU A 80 15.84 -13.14 5.67
C GLU A 80 15.05 -14.36 5.20
N ALA A 81 13.73 -14.36 5.35
CA ALA A 81 12.86 -15.44 4.90
C ALA A 81 13.02 -15.70 3.38
N VAL A 82 13.08 -14.65 2.56
CA VAL A 82 13.30 -14.77 1.11
C VAL A 82 14.69 -15.34 0.78
N ARG A 83 15.74 -14.93 1.50
CA ARG A 83 17.09 -15.49 1.32
C ARG A 83 17.14 -16.98 1.64
N GLU A 84 16.47 -17.40 2.70
CA GLU A 84 16.44 -18.82 3.08
C GLU A 84 15.61 -19.65 2.10
N ALA A 85 14.43 -19.16 1.68
CA ALA A 85 13.61 -19.83 0.67
C ALA A 85 14.37 -20.03 -0.66
N GLY A 86 15.13 -19.02 -1.11
CA GLY A 86 15.97 -19.12 -2.30
C GLY A 86 17.21 -20.02 -2.15
N ARG A 87 17.69 -20.26 -0.92
CA ARG A 87 18.78 -21.21 -0.64
C ARG A 87 18.29 -22.65 -0.80
N VAL A 88 17.10 -22.97 -0.30
CA VAL A 88 16.50 -24.31 -0.43
C VAL A 88 16.30 -24.69 -1.89
N ASP A 89 15.87 -23.75 -2.73
CA ASP A 89 15.67 -23.97 -4.17
C ASP A 89 17.00 -24.20 -4.91
N ARG A 90 18.07 -23.48 -4.53
CA ARG A 90 19.40 -23.59 -5.13
C ARG A 90 20.15 -24.89 -4.79
N VAL A 91 19.82 -25.54 -3.68
CA VAL A 91 20.48 -26.80 -3.26
C VAL A 91 20.18 -27.95 -4.22
N VAL A 92 19.16 -27.84 -5.08
CA VAL A 92 18.80 -28.89 -6.06
C VAL A 92 19.60 -28.79 -7.37
N GLU A 93 20.37 -27.72 -7.61
CA GLU A 93 21.14 -27.60 -8.87
C GLU A 93 22.57 -27.08 -8.64
N VAL A 94 23.45 -27.93 -8.08
CA VAL A 94 24.90 -27.80 -8.32
C VAL A 94 25.53 -29.18 -8.50
N ALA A 95 25.34 -29.77 -9.68
CA ALA A 95 26.36 -30.65 -10.24
C ALA A 95 27.41 -29.77 -10.96
N PRO A 96 28.72 -29.97 -10.77
CA PRO A 96 29.73 -29.14 -11.42
C PRO A 96 29.75 -29.50 -12.91
N VAL A 97 29.07 -28.72 -13.75
CA VAL A 97 29.27 -28.77 -15.19
C VAL A 97 30.61 -28.10 -15.48
N ALA A 98 31.58 -28.93 -15.83
CA ALA A 98 32.89 -28.52 -16.30
C ALA A 98 32.76 -27.39 -17.32
N SER A 99 33.48 -26.30 -17.08
CA SER A 99 33.58 -25.16 -17.98
C SER A 99 34.33 -25.54 -19.26
N THR A 100 33.61 -26.07 -20.24
CA THR A 100 34.10 -26.14 -21.63
C THR A 100 33.43 -25.03 -22.43
N GLY A 101 34.23 -24.06 -22.85
CA GLY A 101 33.77 -22.76 -23.31
C GLY A 101 33.01 -22.71 -24.63
N ARG A 102 32.36 -21.55 -24.85
CA ARG A 102 32.38 -20.74 -26.09
C ARG A 102 31.45 -19.52 -25.98
N ARG A 103 32.03 -18.34 -26.25
CA ARG A 103 31.41 -17.08 -26.73
C ARG A 103 30.58 -16.24 -25.74
N GLY A 104 31.30 -15.43 -24.96
CA GLY A 104 30.74 -14.25 -24.29
C GLY A 104 30.57 -13.07 -25.25
N HIS A 105 29.41 -12.41 -25.19
CA HIS A 105 29.15 -11.08 -25.80
C HIS A 105 28.96 -9.99 -24.74
N LEU A 106 29.08 -10.34 -23.46
CA LEU A 106 28.99 -9.38 -22.36
C LEU A 106 30.40 -8.92 -21.99
N ARG A 107 30.75 -7.68 -22.33
CA ARG A 107 31.94 -7.00 -21.83
C ARG A 107 31.57 -6.22 -20.57
N VAL A 108 32.26 -6.50 -19.47
CA VAL A 108 32.27 -5.65 -18.28
C VAL A 108 33.20 -4.47 -18.58
N LEU A 109 32.72 -3.24 -18.41
CA LEU A 109 33.55 -2.04 -18.46
C LEU A 109 34.07 -1.74 -17.04
N PRO A 110 35.39 -1.48 -16.86
CA PRO A 110 35.90 -1.02 -15.57
C PRO A 110 35.38 0.38 -15.25
N GLY A 111 35.06 0.62 -13.97
CA GLY A 111 34.55 1.90 -13.47
C GLY A 111 35.61 3.02 -13.52
N PRO A 112 35.17 4.30 -13.49
CA PRO A 112 36.06 5.44 -13.61
C PRO A 112 36.94 5.58 -12.36
N THR A 113 38.24 5.82 -12.57
CA THR A 113 39.15 6.31 -11.53
C THR A 113 38.92 7.81 -11.35
N GLU A 114 38.45 8.20 -10.17
CA GLU A 114 38.41 9.59 -9.70
C GLU A 114 39.83 10.05 -9.29
N ASP A 115 40.21 11.24 -9.72
CA ASP A 115 41.27 12.09 -9.16
C ASP A 115 40.65 13.47 -8.89
#